data_AF-A0A1Y4B847-F1
#
_entry.id   AF-A0A1Y4B847-F1
#
_cell.length_a   1.000
_cell.length_b   1.000
_cell.length_c   1.000
_cell.angle_alpha   90.00
_cell.angle_beta   90.00
_cell.angle_gamma   90.00
#
_symmetry.space_group_name_H-M   'P 1'
#
loop_
_entity.id
_entity.type
_entity.pdbx_description
1 polymer ?
#
loop_
_entity_poly.entity_id
_entity_poly.type
_entity_poly.pdbx_seq_one_letter_code
_entity_poly.pdbx_strand_id
1 'polypeptide(L)'
;MSIKHRVQSLALAGALTLTLSVPALAAGYSDLPSSHWAYSSMMEAAELGVIQGVSDGKLAPSDTMSWGQFLTMLTRTFAPQSYASASASGLAWDQAGYAAAEQAGLLRQEDGLPVTMSSLGSAISRQDAAVLLYNALPEEAWDVWYTWGETQEPSALSDWYQMDAVHQQAVAGLAELGIINGKSDGSFGCTDSIQRCDGTVLVMRVLEVVDSCLQYTPKDITVRIVNAQTGQSILPDQQMSTQVGTYLSSLSYELESDGLKYYNYSWSDNLVSEVSSACSTYTLYYQPMTQAEREEADFWEKVEQGLASYEDYAKQDFWLKFQGENERKYELLFGDAAKRRFANQEEAKAAMTTVTIPVWKLSGGVKVSSTLSLTVHAAIAEDVKAIFTEIYNDPEQFPIHDIGGYSWRGDSATGEHNCGTAIDINANENYQIRDGQVLAGSLWQPGSNPYSISPESSVVRIFAEHGWSWGGDAWADGSDAATGYHDYMHFSYMGG
;
A
#
# COMPACT_ATOMS: atom_id res chain seq x y z
N MET A 1 2.77 -42.84 -26.56
CA MET A 1 1.68 -42.98 -25.59
C MET A 1 2.34 -43.01 -24.21
N SER A 2 2.64 -41.84 -23.66
CA SER A 2 3.34 -41.69 -22.37
C SER A 2 2.28 -41.66 -21.28
N ILE A 3 2.42 -42.55 -20.30
CA ILE A 3 1.52 -42.68 -19.16
C ILE A 3 1.78 -41.47 -18.26
N LYS A 4 0.85 -40.51 -18.25
CA LYS A 4 0.88 -39.33 -17.38
C LYS A 4 0.60 -39.79 -15.94
N HIS A 5 1.65 -39.94 -15.14
CA HIS A 5 1.53 -39.92 -13.69
C HIS A 5 1.85 -38.50 -13.22
N ARG A 6 0.89 -37.58 -13.35
CA ARG A 6 0.95 -36.29 -12.66
C ARG A 6 0.09 -36.37 -11.40
N VAL A 7 0.41 -35.54 -10.41
CA VAL A 7 -0.21 -35.55 -9.08
C VAL A 7 -1.73 -35.47 -9.21
N GLN A 8 -2.42 -36.57 -8.90
CA GLN A 8 -3.87 -36.70 -9.11
C GLN A 8 -4.74 -36.02 -8.05
N SER A 9 -4.16 -35.30 -7.08
CA SER A 9 -4.93 -34.61 -6.05
C SER A 9 -4.08 -33.55 -5.35
N LEU A 10 -4.26 -32.27 -5.71
CA LEU A 10 -4.01 -31.18 -4.76
C LEU A 10 -5.09 -31.32 -3.67
N ALA A 11 -4.80 -32.08 -2.62
CA ALA A 11 -5.67 -32.14 -1.46
C ALA A 11 -5.71 -30.75 -0.83
N LEU A 12 -6.88 -30.11 -0.85
CA LEU A 12 -7.08 -28.85 -0.15
C LEU A 12 -6.85 -29.07 1.35
N ALA A 13 -5.86 -28.37 1.88
CA ALA A 13 -5.33 -28.57 3.21
C ALA A 13 -5.91 -27.56 4.21
N GLY A 14 -6.52 -28.06 5.28
CA GLY A 14 -6.53 -27.37 6.56
C GLY A 14 -5.14 -27.43 7.17
N ALA A 15 -4.51 -26.27 7.40
CA ALA A 15 -3.22 -26.15 8.08
C ALA A 15 -3.45 -25.83 9.56
N LEU A 16 -2.78 -26.59 10.43
CA LEU A 16 -2.68 -26.30 11.86
C LEU A 16 -1.87 -25.01 12.06
N THR A 17 -2.37 -24.12 12.92
CA THR A 17 -1.76 -22.83 13.26
C THR A 17 -0.38 -23.00 13.89
N LEU A 18 0.67 -22.78 13.10
CA LEU A 18 1.95 -22.33 13.64
C LEU A 18 1.81 -20.83 13.90
N THR A 19 1.81 -20.44 15.18
CA THR A 19 1.97 -19.04 15.57
C THR A 19 3.39 -18.60 15.23
N LEU A 20 3.61 -18.32 13.95
CA LEU A 20 4.76 -17.53 13.54
C LEU A 20 4.48 -16.10 14.00
N SER A 21 5.30 -15.65 14.96
CA SER A 21 5.49 -14.23 15.22
C SER A 21 5.98 -13.61 13.92
N VAL A 22 5.05 -13.08 13.12
CA VAL A 22 5.39 -12.20 12.00
C VAL A 22 5.97 -10.96 12.69
N PRO A 23 7.28 -10.68 12.56
CA PRO A 23 7.77 -9.37 12.96
C PRO A 23 6.95 -8.37 12.14
N ALA A 24 6.38 -7.38 12.83
CA ALA A 24 5.57 -6.35 12.20
C ALA A 24 6.19 -5.93 10.86
N LEU A 25 5.44 -6.13 9.77
CA LEU A 25 5.77 -5.69 8.40
C LEU A 25 5.99 -4.17 8.28
N ALA A 26 5.92 -3.44 9.39
CA ALA A 26 6.16 -2.00 9.50
C ALA A 26 7.57 -1.56 9.07
N ALA A 27 8.53 -2.48 8.90
CA ALA A 27 9.81 -2.17 8.27
C ALA A 27 10.04 -3.14 7.11
N GLY A 28 9.77 -2.69 5.88
CA GLY A 28 10.09 -3.43 4.66
C GLY A 28 11.57 -3.82 4.55
N TYR A 29 11.93 -4.60 3.53
CA TYR A 29 13.30 -5.09 3.39
C TYR A 29 14.25 -3.99 2.86
N SER A 30 15.33 -3.75 3.61
CA SER A 30 16.30 -2.67 3.34
C SER A 30 17.03 -2.79 1.99
N ASP A 31 17.07 -4.00 1.43
CA ASP A 31 17.73 -4.34 0.17
C ASP A 31 16.74 -4.54 -1.00
N LEU A 32 15.46 -4.23 -0.79
CA LEU A 32 14.41 -4.34 -1.80
C LEU A 32 13.61 -3.03 -1.88
N PRO A 33 14.10 -1.99 -2.59
CA PRO A 33 13.36 -0.74 -2.76
C PRO A 33 12.11 -0.94 -3.63
N SER A 34 11.08 -0.10 -3.44
CA SER A 34 9.83 -0.15 -4.21
C SER A 34 10.01 -0.01 -5.73
N SER A 35 11.12 0.60 -6.17
CA SER A 35 11.49 0.71 -7.58
C SER A 35 12.14 -0.55 -8.18
N HIS A 36 12.44 -1.57 -7.36
CA HIS A 36 13.02 -2.83 -7.85
C HIS A 36 11.97 -3.61 -8.65
N TRP A 37 12.34 -4.15 -9.81
CA TRP A 37 11.40 -4.82 -10.73
C TRP A 37 10.64 -5.99 -10.09
N ALA A 38 11.26 -6.68 -9.14
CA ALA A 38 10.67 -7.81 -8.40
C ALA A 38 10.02 -7.40 -7.06
N TYR A 39 9.93 -6.10 -6.75
CA TYR A 39 9.44 -5.62 -5.44
C TYR A 39 8.09 -6.23 -5.08
N SER A 40 7.08 -6.06 -5.94
CA SER A 40 5.72 -6.52 -5.67
C SER A 40 5.66 -8.02 -5.43
N SER A 41 6.20 -8.83 -6.35
CA SER A 41 6.17 -10.30 -6.21
C SER A 41 6.94 -10.82 -5.00
N MET A 42 8.06 -10.19 -4.63
CA MET A 42 8.84 -10.63 -3.47
C MET A 42 8.19 -10.23 -2.14
N MET A 43 7.56 -9.04 -2.09
CA MET A 43 6.80 -8.60 -0.92
C MET A 43 5.55 -9.47 -0.72
N GLU A 44 4.82 -9.77 -1.80
CA GLU A 44 3.67 -10.68 -1.77
C GLU A 44 4.08 -12.11 -1.34
N ALA A 45 5.17 -12.64 -1.91
CA ALA A 45 5.70 -13.94 -1.52
C ALA A 45 6.09 -13.99 -0.03
N ALA A 46 6.56 -12.87 0.55
CA ALA A 46 6.87 -12.79 1.97
C ALA A 46 5.60 -12.81 2.82
N GLU A 47 4.55 -12.09 2.41
CA GLU A 47 3.24 -12.08 3.08
C GLU A 47 2.57 -13.46 3.07
N LEU A 48 2.65 -14.17 1.93
CA LEU A 48 2.14 -15.54 1.79
C LEU A 48 3.01 -16.59 2.51
N GLY A 49 4.17 -16.21 3.05
CA GLY A 49 5.12 -17.12 3.70
C GLY A 49 5.90 -18.03 2.75
N VAL A 50 5.85 -17.77 1.44
CA VAL A 50 6.59 -18.48 0.38
C VAL A 50 8.09 -18.25 0.55
N ILE A 51 8.49 -17.00 0.77
CA ILE A 51 9.89 -16.61 1.02
C ILE A 51 10.04 -16.04 2.43
N GLN A 52 11.22 -16.25 3.02
CA GLN A 52 11.63 -15.62 4.27
C GLN A 52 12.88 -14.78 4.05
N GLY A 53 13.08 -13.75 4.87
CA GLY A 53 14.33 -12.99 4.89
C GLY A 53 15.55 -13.88 5.18
N VAL A 54 16.72 -13.47 4.70
CA VAL A 54 17.98 -14.19 4.93
C VAL A 54 18.70 -13.72 6.20
N SER A 55 18.36 -12.53 6.70
CA SER A 55 18.85 -11.92 7.94
C SER A 55 17.97 -10.72 8.32
N ASP A 56 18.20 -10.11 9.49
CA ASP A 56 17.47 -8.92 9.98
C ASP A 56 17.24 -7.85 8.90
N GLY A 57 16.02 -7.78 8.38
CA GLY A 57 15.57 -6.78 7.41
C GLY A 57 16.10 -6.94 5.98
N LYS A 58 16.50 -8.15 5.54
CA LYS A 58 16.99 -8.41 4.16
C LYS A 58 16.34 -9.61 3.47
N LEU A 59 16.03 -9.46 2.18
CA LEU A 59 15.57 -10.54 1.30
C LEU A 59 16.64 -11.08 0.35
N ALA A 60 17.72 -10.33 0.13
CA ALA A 60 18.82 -10.65 -0.78
C ALA A 60 18.38 -11.00 -2.22
N PRO A 61 17.69 -10.09 -2.92
CA PRO A 61 17.10 -10.38 -4.24
C PRO A 61 18.13 -10.86 -5.27
N SER A 62 19.32 -10.27 -5.29
CA SER A 62 20.35 -10.57 -6.30
C SER A 62 21.24 -11.78 -5.99
N ASP A 63 21.11 -12.38 -4.80
CA ASP A 63 21.93 -13.51 -4.39
C ASP A 63 21.57 -14.76 -5.20
N THR A 64 22.56 -15.60 -5.48
CA THR A 64 22.34 -16.90 -6.10
C THR A 64 21.56 -17.83 -5.17
N MET A 65 20.48 -18.43 -5.67
CA MET A 65 19.66 -19.34 -4.90
C MET A 65 20.25 -20.75 -4.89
N SER A 66 20.26 -21.40 -3.71
CA SER A 66 20.65 -22.81 -3.58
C SER A 66 19.48 -23.77 -3.83
N TRP A 67 19.79 -25.04 -4.09
CA TRP A 67 18.81 -26.12 -4.15
C TRP A 67 17.93 -26.19 -2.91
N GLY A 68 18.52 -26.13 -1.72
CA GLY A 68 17.80 -26.15 -0.45
C GLY A 68 16.83 -24.98 -0.33
N GLN A 69 17.27 -23.77 -0.69
CA GLN A 69 16.40 -22.58 -0.68
C GLN A 69 15.22 -22.72 -1.65
N PHE A 70 15.48 -23.18 -2.88
CA PHE A 70 14.44 -23.33 -3.89
C PHE A 70 13.42 -24.43 -3.51
N LEU A 71 13.89 -25.60 -3.06
CA LEU A 71 13.02 -26.70 -2.64
C LEU A 71 12.18 -26.34 -1.42
N THR A 72 12.74 -25.62 -0.45
CA THR A 72 11.96 -25.12 0.70
C THR A 72 10.90 -24.12 0.27
N MET A 73 11.23 -23.17 -0.61
CA MET A 73 10.25 -22.22 -1.14
C MET A 73 9.13 -22.95 -1.88
N LEU A 74 9.47 -23.85 -2.80
CA LEU A 74 8.52 -24.63 -3.59
C LEU A 74 7.58 -25.48 -2.72
N THR A 75 8.12 -26.15 -1.70
CA THR A 75 7.33 -27.05 -0.85
C THR A 75 6.48 -26.32 0.18
N ARG A 76 6.89 -25.13 0.63
CA ARG A 76 6.00 -24.25 1.41
C ARG A 76 4.79 -23.82 0.60
N THR A 77 4.98 -23.57 -0.69
CA THR A 77 3.90 -23.15 -1.59
C THR A 77 2.98 -24.31 -1.99
N PHE A 78 3.54 -25.40 -2.53
CA PHE A 78 2.76 -26.43 -3.23
C PHE A 78 2.63 -27.75 -2.46
N ALA A 79 3.36 -27.92 -1.35
CA ALA A 79 3.28 -29.11 -0.51
C ALA A 79 3.39 -28.80 1.00
N PRO A 80 2.66 -27.80 1.53
CA PRO A 80 2.86 -27.28 2.89
C PRO A 80 2.68 -28.34 3.97
N GLN A 81 1.78 -29.31 3.78
CA GLN A 81 1.57 -30.42 4.73
C GLN A 81 2.76 -31.37 4.78
N SER A 82 3.34 -31.72 3.62
CA SER A 82 4.54 -32.55 3.54
C SER A 82 5.73 -31.84 4.19
N TYR A 83 5.89 -30.53 3.91
CA TYR A 83 6.92 -29.71 4.54
C TYR A 83 6.78 -29.65 6.06
N ALA A 84 5.56 -29.41 6.56
CA ALA A 84 5.28 -29.37 8.00
C ALA A 84 5.55 -30.72 8.67
N SER A 85 5.16 -31.83 8.05
CA SER A 85 5.39 -33.18 8.56
C SER A 85 6.88 -33.53 8.61
N ALA A 86 7.64 -33.18 7.57
CA ALA A 86 9.08 -33.35 7.51
C ALA A 86 9.80 -32.50 8.58
N SER A 87 9.37 -31.25 8.76
CA SER A 87 9.89 -30.34 9.78
C SER A 87 9.60 -30.85 11.20
N ALA A 88 8.37 -31.32 11.46
CA ALA A 88 7.97 -31.90 12.75
C ALA A 88 8.75 -33.17 13.10
N SER A 89 9.32 -33.85 12.10
CA SER A 89 10.20 -35.01 12.28
C SER A 89 11.64 -34.63 12.68
N GLY A 90 11.95 -33.33 12.80
CA GLY A 90 13.25 -32.82 13.25
C GLY A 90 14.30 -32.62 12.15
N LEU A 91 13.90 -32.67 10.87
CA LEU A 91 14.80 -32.35 9.77
C LEU A 91 15.16 -30.86 9.76
N ALA A 92 16.38 -30.54 9.29
CA ALA A 92 16.74 -29.15 8.99
C ALA A 92 15.82 -28.58 7.89
N TRP A 93 15.66 -27.26 7.83
CA TRP A 93 14.66 -26.60 6.97
C TRP A 93 14.80 -26.93 5.47
N ASP A 94 16.03 -27.13 4.99
CA ASP A 94 16.39 -27.48 3.62
C ASP A 94 16.18 -28.98 3.35
N GLN A 95 16.56 -29.83 4.30
CA GLN A 95 16.31 -31.27 4.28
C GLN A 95 14.81 -31.58 4.33
N ALA A 96 14.04 -30.83 5.12
CA ALA A 96 12.59 -30.91 5.14
C ALA A 96 11.99 -30.54 3.78
N GLY A 97 12.54 -29.50 3.14
CA GLY A 97 12.18 -29.10 1.76
C GLY A 97 12.45 -30.21 0.74
N TYR A 98 13.63 -30.81 0.76
CA TYR A 98 13.95 -31.93 -0.13
C TYR A 98 13.03 -33.13 0.10
N ALA A 99 12.86 -33.57 1.35
CA ALA A 99 12.02 -34.73 1.68
C ALA A 99 10.55 -34.51 1.29
N ALA A 100 10.03 -33.29 1.53
CA ALA A 100 8.68 -32.92 1.12
C ALA A 100 8.53 -32.89 -0.40
N ALA A 101 9.54 -32.41 -1.13
CA ALA A 101 9.53 -32.36 -2.59
C ALA A 101 9.50 -33.77 -3.21
N GLU A 102 10.29 -34.71 -2.67
CA GLU A 102 10.23 -36.12 -3.09
C GLU A 102 8.87 -36.75 -2.77
N GLN A 103 8.39 -36.55 -1.53
CA GLN A 103 7.11 -37.12 -1.09
C GLN A 103 5.92 -36.60 -1.92
N ALA A 104 5.93 -35.32 -2.28
CA ALA A 104 4.88 -34.69 -3.06
C ALA A 104 5.02 -34.91 -4.57
N GLY A 105 6.10 -35.56 -5.04
CA GLY A 105 6.36 -35.76 -6.46
C GLY A 105 6.78 -34.49 -7.22
N LEU A 106 7.20 -33.45 -6.50
CA LEU A 106 7.78 -32.23 -7.08
C LEU A 106 9.22 -32.48 -7.56
N LEU A 107 9.98 -33.25 -6.77
CA LEU A 107 11.31 -33.76 -7.12
C LEU A 107 11.21 -35.26 -7.41
N ARG A 108 11.28 -35.65 -8.68
CA ARG A 108 11.12 -37.05 -9.10
C ARG A 108 12.45 -37.65 -9.53
N GLN A 109 12.66 -38.92 -9.21
CA GLN A 109 13.91 -39.61 -9.54
C GLN A 109 14.08 -39.77 -11.07
N GLU A 110 12.98 -39.98 -11.80
CA GLU A 110 12.99 -40.13 -13.25
C GLU A 110 13.36 -38.85 -14.01
N ASP A 111 13.26 -37.67 -13.38
CA ASP A 111 13.65 -36.40 -13.99
C ASP A 111 15.19 -36.24 -14.02
N GLY A 112 15.93 -37.04 -13.24
CA GLY A 112 17.40 -37.07 -13.29
C GLY A 112 18.11 -35.80 -12.80
N LEU A 113 17.44 -34.96 -12.01
CA LEU A 113 17.98 -33.70 -11.51
C LEU A 113 19.21 -33.92 -10.58
N PRO A 114 20.27 -33.09 -10.68
CA PRO A 114 21.56 -33.33 -10.03
C PRO A 114 21.59 -32.86 -8.55
N VAL A 115 20.59 -33.25 -7.76
CA VAL A 115 20.47 -32.88 -6.34
C VAL A 115 20.39 -34.11 -5.44
N THR A 116 21.04 -34.01 -4.28
CA THR A 116 20.92 -34.97 -3.18
C THR A 116 20.80 -34.19 -1.88
N MET A 117 20.39 -34.86 -0.81
CA MET A 117 20.42 -34.29 0.55
C MET A 117 21.77 -33.67 0.95
N SER A 118 22.88 -34.15 0.38
CA SER A 118 24.22 -33.63 0.68
C SER A 118 24.65 -32.43 -0.16
N SER A 119 23.92 -32.10 -1.25
CA SER A 119 24.28 -31.04 -2.18
C SER A 119 23.36 -29.80 -2.14
N LEU A 120 22.47 -29.71 -1.14
CA LEU A 120 21.46 -28.63 -1.00
C LEU A 120 22.03 -27.21 -0.92
N GLY A 121 23.30 -27.06 -0.53
CA GLY A 121 23.99 -25.76 -0.53
C GLY A 121 24.46 -25.29 -1.91
N SER A 122 24.39 -26.15 -2.93
CA SER A 122 24.84 -25.82 -4.29
C SER A 122 23.80 -24.96 -5.01
N ALA A 123 24.26 -24.12 -5.95
CA ALA A 123 23.38 -23.32 -6.79
C ALA A 123 22.47 -24.22 -7.65
N ILE A 124 21.20 -23.81 -7.79
CA ILE A 124 20.26 -24.42 -8.74
C ILE A 124 20.32 -23.70 -10.09
N SER A 125 20.31 -24.46 -11.18
CA SER A 125 20.26 -23.89 -12.53
C SER A 125 18.83 -23.50 -12.93
N ARG A 126 18.68 -22.59 -13.89
CA ARG A 126 17.37 -22.17 -14.41
C ARG A 126 16.58 -23.33 -15.02
N GLN A 127 17.24 -24.24 -15.73
CA GLN A 127 16.57 -25.40 -16.32
C GLN A 127 16.10 -26.39 -15.24
N ASP A 128 16.89 -26.63 -14.19
CA ASP A 128 16.50 -27.55 -13.11
C ASP A 128 15.31 -26.98 -12.32
N ALA A 129 15.31 -25.67 -12.06
CA ALA A 129 14.20 -24.97 -11.44
C ALA A 129 12.92 -25.08 -12.29
N ALA A 130 13.03 -25.00 -13.62
CA ALA A 130 11.90 -25.14 -14.52
C ALA A 130 11.25 -26.53 -14.42
N VAL A 131 12.03 -27.61 -14.27
CA VAL A 131 11.48 -28.96 -14.08
C VAL A 131 10.65 -29.05 -12.79
N LEU A 132 11.17 -28.51 -11.69
CA LEU A 132 10.45 -28.49 -10.41
C LEU A 132 9.15 -27.67 -10.47
N LEU A 133 9.19 -26.49 -11.10
CA LEU A 133 8.03 -25.61 -11.30
C LEU A 133 6.98 -26.26 -12.19
N TYR A 134 7.40 -26.92 -13.26
CA TYR A 134 6.52 -27.66 -14.14
C TYR A 134 5.83 -28.81 -13.41
N ASN A 135 6.54 -29.51 -12.52
CA ASN A 135 5.97 -30.58 -11.70
C ASN A 135 4.95 -30.08 -10.67
N ALA A 136 5.00 -28.79 -10.30
CA ALA A 136 4.03 -28.19 -9.38
C ALA A 136 2.68 -27.84 -10.06
N LEU A 137 2.63 -27.79 -11.39
CA LEU A 137 1.41 -27.46 -12.12
C LEU A 137 0.39 -28.62 -12.09
N PRO A 138 -0.89 -28.34 -11.78
CA PRO A 138 -1.96 -29.32 -11.89
C PRO A 138 -2.19 -29.74 -13.35
N GLU A 139 -2.87 -30.87 -13.58
CA GLU A 139 -3.21 -31.29 -14.96
C GLU A 139 -4.13 -30.28 -15.64
N GLU A 140 -5.02 -29.67 -14.85
CA GLU A 140 -6.00 -28.65 -15.21
C GLU A 140 -5.36 -27.33 -15.64
N ALA A 141 -4.05 -27.12 -15.41
CA ALA A 141 -3.35 -25.90 -15.81
C ALA A 141 -3.41 -25.63 -17.32
N TRP A 142 -3.69 -26.65 -18.15
CA TRP A 142 -3.88 -26.51 -19.59
C TRP A 142 -5.34 -26.45 -20.03
N ASP A 143 -6.28 -26.62 -19.09
CA ASP A 143 -7.72 -26.56 -19.34
C ASP A 143 -8.33 -25.18 -18.97
N VAL A 144 -7.53 -24.29 -18.38
CA VAL A 144 -7.95 -22.94 -17.98
C VAL A 144 -7.85 -21.93 -19.13
N TRP A 145 -8.70 -20.89 -19.08
CA TRP A 145 -8.66 -19.75 -20.00
C TRP A 145 -7.56 -18.73 -19.66
N TYR A 146 -6.82 -18.98 -18.58
CA TYR A 146 -5.83 -18.07 -18.01
C TYR A 146 -4.41 -18.51 -18.36
N THR A 147 -3.62 -17.57 -18.87
CA THR A 147 -2.15 -17.66 -18.96
C THR A 147 -1.60 -16.50 -18.17
N TRP A 148 -0.46 -16.69 -17.51
CA TRP A 148 0.12 -15.64 -16.68
C TRP A 148 0.53 -14.41 -17.53
N GLY A 149 1.06 -14.66 -18.72
CA GLY A 149 1.49 -13.61 -19.64
C GLY A 149 1.50 -14.07 -21.10
N GLU A 150 2.10 -13.26 -21.96
CA GLU A 150 2.30 -13.63 -23.36
C GLU A 150 3.08 -14.94 -23.46
N THR A 151 2.57 -15.87 -24.28
CA THR A 151 3.16 -17.18 -24.46
C THR A 151 4.36 -17.11 -25.39
N GLN A 152 5.33 -17.98 -25.17
CA GLN A 152 6.58 -18.02 -25.93
C GLN A 152 6.69 -19.33 -26.70
N GLU A 153 6.98 -19.25 -28.01
CA GLU A 153 7.40 -20.41 -28.79
C GLU A 153 8.77 -20.88 -28.30
N PRO A 154 8.89 -22.04 -27.61
CA PRO A 154 10.12 -22.38 -26.89
C PRO A 154 11.30 -22.63 -27.83
N SER A 155 11.02 -23.15 -29.03
CA SER A 155 12.03 -23.39 -30.07
C SER A 155 12.66 -22.11 -30.63
N ALA A 156 12.09 -20.93 -30.35
CA ALA A 156 12.69 -19.65 -30.71
C ALA A 156 13.81 -19.21 -29.74
N LEU A 157 13.94 -19.85 -28.57
CA LEU A 157 15.02 -19.58 -27.61
C LEU A 157 16.35 -20.05 -28.20
N SER A 158 17.34 -19.16 -28.21
CA SER A 158 18.63 -19.38 -28.90
C SER A 158 19.44 -20.57 -28.38
N ASP A 159 19.25 -20.96 -27.13
CA ASP A 159 19.90 -22.09 -26.44
C ASP A 159 18.96 -23.30 -26.25
N TRP A 160 17.77 -23.31 -26.87
CA TRP A 160 16.77 -24.38 -26.76
C TRP A 160 17.34 -25.80 -26.97
N TYR A 161 18.21 -25.97 -27.96
CA TYR A 161 18.78 -27.28 -28.32
C TYR A 161 19.95 -27.71 -27.43
N GLN A 162 20.31 -26.92 -26.40
CA GLN A 162 21.29 -27.32 -25.38
C GLN A 162 20.64 -28.14 -24.25
N MET A 163 19.31 -28.06 -24.11
CA MET A 163 18.54 -28.82 -23.13
C MET A 163 18.28 -30.25 -23.61
N ASP A 164 18.25 -31.18 -22.66
CA ASP A 164 17.71 -32.52 -22.92
C ASP A 164 16.17 -32.49 -23.00
N ALA A 165 15.57 -33.65 -23.28
CA ALA A 165 14.13 -33.76 -23.47
C ALA A 165 13.30 -33.44 -22.21
N VAL A 166 13.81 -33.72 -21.00
CA VAL A 166 13.10 -33.45 -19.73
C VAL A 166 13.03 -31.94 -19.51
N HIS A 167 14.16 -31.26 -19.68
CA HIS A 167 14.26 -29.81 -19.54
C HIS A 167 13.45 -29.09 -20.63
N GLN A 168 13.52 -29.55 -21.88
CA GLN A 168 12.70 -29.02 -22.97
C GLN A 168 11.21 -29.16 -22.66
N GLN A 169 10.76 -30.31 -22.18
CA GLN A 169 9.36 -30.51 -21.83
C GLN A 169 8.90 -29.53 -20.74
N ALA A 170 9.69 -29.35 -19.70
CA ALA A 170 9.36 -28.45 -18.60
C ALA A 170 9.32 -26.99 -19.05
N VAL A 171 10.34 -26.53 -19.78
CA VAL A 171 10.41 -25.17 -20.30
C VAL A 171 9.28 -24.89 -21.29
N ALA A 172 8.95 -25.85 -22.17
CA ALA A 172 7.83 -25.69 -23.09
C ALA A 172 6.49 -25.54 -22.35
N GLY A 173 6.23 -26.40 -21.36
CA GLY A 173 4.99 -26.32 -20.59
C GLY A 173 4.84 -25.01 -19.83
N LEU A 174 5.92 -24.49 -19.26
CA LEU A 174 5.89 -23.19 -18.57
C LEU A 174 5.75 -22.01 -19.54
N ALA A 175 6.33 -22.11 -20.74
CA ALA A 175 6.20 -21.10 -21.79
C ALA A 175 4.79 -21.06 -22.42
N GLU A 176 4.12 -22.21 -22.55
CA GLU A 176 2.71 -22.32 -22.98
C GLU A 176 1.76 -21.59 -22.02
N LEU A 177 2.15 -21.44 -20.75
CA LEU A 177 1.39 -20.71 -19.72
C LEU A 177 1.88 -19.27 -19.53
N GLY A 178 2.84 -18.81 -20.34
CA GLY A 178 3.43 -17.46 -20.25
C GLY A 178 4.30 -17.25 -19.01
N ILE A 179 4.61 -18.30 -18.24
CA ILE A 179 5.41 -18.20 -17.00
C ILE A 179 6.88 -17.91 -17.33
N ILE A 180 7.40 -18.49 -18.43
CA ILE A 180 8.77 -18.33 -18.90
C ILE A 180 8.79 -17.78 -20.33
N ASN A 181 9.43 -16.61 -20.51
CA ASN A 181 9.57 -15.95 -21.83
C ASN A 181 11.04 -15.79 -22.27
N GLY A 182 12.00 -16.36 -21.53
CA GLY A 182 13.43 -16.16 -21.78
C GLY A 182 13.96 -14.80 -21.33
N LYS A 183 15.21 -14.53 -21.66
CA LYS A 183 15.95 -13.30 -21.35
C LYS A 183 15.88 -12.32 -22.52
N SER A 184 16.22 -11.05 -22.24
CA SER A 184 16.24 -9.99 -23.26
C SER A 184 17.22 -10.25 -24.42
N ASP A 185 18.21 -11.13 -24.23
CA ASP A 185 19.14 -11.55 -25.27
C ASP A 185 18.61 -12.69 -26.17
N GLY A 186 17.38 -13.15 -25.93
CA GLY A 186 16.73 -14.23 -26.67
C GLY A 186 17.16 -15.64 -26.24
N SER A 187 17.94 -15.79 -25.17
CA SER A 187 18.24 -17.09 -24.56
C SER A 187 17.29 -17.43 -23.42
N PHE A 188 17.20 -18.69 -23.05
CA PHE A 188 16.62 -19.11 -21.78
C PHE A 188 17.62 -18.94 -20.61
N GLY A 189 18.91 -19.16 -20.89
CA GLY A 189 19.98 -19.19 -19.90
C GLY A 189 20.03 -20.54 -19.19
N CYS A 190 20.00 -21.64 -19.94
CA CYS A 190 19.74 -23.00 -19.42
C CYS A 190 20.59 -23.36 -18.18
N THR A 191 21.90 -23.10 -18.23
CA THR A 191 22.86 -23.47 -17.17
C THR A 191 23.11 -22.35 -16.16
N ASP A 192 22.51 -21.18 -16.35
CA ASP A 192 22.70 -20.06 -15.43
C ASP A 192 22.10 -20.39 -14.08
N SER A 193 22.77 -19.98 -13.01
CA SER A 193 22.19 -20.07 -11.68
C SER A 193 21.08 -19.04 -11.51
N ILE A 194 20.02 -19.41 -10.80
CA ILE A 194 18.89 -18.50 -10.57
C ILE A 194 19.21 -17.51 -9.44
N GLN A 195 18.87 -16.24 -9.63
CA GLN A 195 18.88 -15.27 -8.53
C GLN A 195 17.66 -15.49 -7.64
N ARG A 196 17.74 -15.03 -6.39
CA ARG A 196 16.68 -15.20 -5.40
C ARG A 196 15.37 -14.55 -5.88
N CYS A 197 15.44 -13.34 -6.43
CA CYS A 197 14.29 -12.64 -7.01
C CYS A 197 13.68 -13.38 -8.20
N ASP A 198 14.49 -13.87 -9.14
CA ASP A 198 14.02 -14.63 -10.31
C ASP A 198 13.27 -15.90 -9.88
N GLY A 199 13.84 -16.66 -8.93
CA GLY A 199 13.22 -17.88 -8.43
C GLY A 199 11.90 -17.62 -7.71
N THR A 200 11.84 -16.56 -6.89
CA THR A 200 10.60 -16.16 -6.21
C THR A 200 9.53 -15.74 -7.20
N VAL A 201 9.87 -14.93 -8.21
CA VAL A 201 8.93 -14.52 -9.25
C VAL A 201 8.38 -15.74 -9.98
N LEU A 202 9.22 -16.68 -10.40
CA LEU A 202 8.74 -17.88 -11.09
C LEU A 202 7.82 -18.75 -10.22
N VAL A 203 8.10 -18.91 -8.92
CA VAL A 203 7.19 -19.61 -8.00
C VAL A 203 5.85 -18.89 -7.88
N MET A 204 5.85 -17.57 -7.75
CA MET A 204 4.62 -16.76 -7.66
C MET A 204 3.77 -16.88 -8.92
N ARG A 205 4.39 -16.86 -10.11
CA ARG A 205 3.67 -17.06 -11.39
C ARG A 205 3.02 -18.44 -11.49
N VAL A 206 3.72 -19.48 -11.06
CA VAL A 206 3.14 -20.83 -11.00
C VAL A 206 1.99 -20.86 -9.97
N LEU A 207 2.15 -20.19 -8.83
CA LEU A 207 1.11 -20.10 -7.81
C LEU A 207 -0.15 -19.42 -8.34
N GLU A 208 -0.04 -18.32 -9.10
CA GLU A 208 -1.20 -17.67 -9.73
C GLU A 208 -1.96 -18.61 -10.68
N VAL A 209 -1.23 -19.40 -11.49
CA VAL A 209 -1.86 -20.42 -12.35
C VAL A 209 -2.52 -21.52 -11.52
N VAL A 210 -1.86 -22.00 -10.46
CA VAL A 210 -2.41 -23.01 -9.55
C VAL A 210 -3.67 -22.50 -8.85
N ASP A 211 -3.65 -21.26 -8.34
CA ASP A 211 -4.78 -20.61 -7.69
C ASP A 211 -5.95 -20.44 -8.66
N SER A 212 -5.69 -20.12 -9.93
CA SER A 212 -6.72 -20.08 -10.97
C SER A 212 -7.37 -21.44 -11.21
N CYS A 213 -6.60 -22.54 -11.16
CA CYS A 213 -7.12 -23.91 -11.29
C CYS A 213 -7.94 -24.32 -10.06
N LEU A 214 -7.56 -23.81 -8.89
CA LEU A 214 -8.22 -24.07 -7.61
C LEU A 214 -9.31 -23.04 -7.28
N GLN A 215 -9.65 -22.14 -8.20
CA GLN A 215 -10.64 -21.11 -7.94
C GLN A 215 -11.96 -21.73 -7.45
N TYR A 216 -12.58 -21.11 -6.45
CA TYR A 216 -13.81 -21.58 -5.79
C TYR A 216 -13.67 -22.85 -4.94
N THR A 217 -12.46 -23.38 -4.76
CA THR A 217 -12.27 -24.51 -3.83
C THR A 217 -12.38 -24.06 -2.37
N PRO A 218 -13.22 -24.72 -1.53
CA PRO A 218 -13.49 -24.26 -0.16
C PRO A 218 -12.26 -24.30 0.75
N LYS A 219 -11.94 -23.20 1.42
CA LYS A 219 -10.75 -23.06 2.25
C LYS A 219 -11.04 -22.39 3.59
N ASP A 220 -10.56 -23.01 4.66
CA ASP A 220 -10.56 -22.43 6.00
C ASP A 220 -9.32 -21.53 6.18
N ILE A 221 -9.55 -20.33 6.69
CA ILE A 221 -8.53 -19.32 6.91
C ILE A 221 -8.64 -18.71 8.31
N THR A 222 -7.51 -18.21 8.80
CA THR A 222 -7.42 -17.31 9.95
C THR A 222 -7.21 -15.89 9.44
N VAL A 223 -8.02 -14.94 9.90
CA VAL A 223 -7.89 -13.53 9.58
C VAL A 223 -7.47 -12.77 10.83
N ARG A 224 -6.32 -12.11 10.76
CA ARG A 224 -5.80 -11.17 11.76
C ARG A 224 -6.28 -9.78 11.41
N ILE A 225 -6.75 -9.05 12.41
CA ILE A 225 -7.32 -7.72 12.22
C ILE A 225 -6.48 -6.74 13.01
N VAL A 226 -5.72 -5.89 12.31
CA VAL A 226 -4.68 -5.07 12.93
C VAL A 226 -4.81 -3.60 12.53
N ASN A 227 -4.32 -2.74 13.42
CA ASN A 227 -4.15 -1.33 13.15
C ASN A 227 -2.98 -1.14 12.17
N ALA A 228 -3.21 -0.46 11.06
CA ALA A 228 -2.22 -0.25 10.00
C ALA A 228 -1.00 0.54 10.48
N GLN A 229 -1.19 1.52 11.37
CA GLN A 229 -0.10 2.37 11.84
C GLN A 229 0.74 1.69 12.94
N THR A 230 0.10 0.98 13.87
CA THR A 230 0.78 0.44 15.05
C THR A 230 1.10 -1.05 14.95
N GLY A 231 0.49 -1.76 13.99
CA GLY A 231 0.54 -3.22 13.88
C GLY A 231 -0.15 -3.96 15.03
N GLN A 232 -0.83 -3.25 15.93
CA GLN A 232 -1.51 -3.87 17.07
C GLN A 232 -2.82 -4.54 16.63
N SER A 233 -3.11 -5.70 17.21
CA SER A 233 -4.39 -6.39 17.02
C SER A 233 -5.55 -5.54 17.54
N ILE A 234 -6.57 -5.33 16.71
CA ILE A 234 -7.82 -4.65 17.03
C ILE A 234 -8.84 -5.66 17.56
N LEU A 235 -8.95 -6.81 16.89
CA LEU A 235 -9.79 -7.93 17.26
C LEU A 235 -8.96 -9.22 17.39
N PRO A 236 -9.43 -10.21 18.19
CA PRO A 236 -8.85 -11.55 18.17
C PRO A 236 -8.88 -12.15 16.76
N ASP A 237 -7.99 -13.11 16.50
CA ASP A 237 -7.96 -13.88 15.25
C ASP A 237 -9.35 -14.46 14.92
N GLN A 238 -9.83 -14.19 13.72
CA GLN A 238 -11.12 -14.68 13.22
C GLN A 238 -10.90 -15.94 12.38
N GLN A 239 -11.69 -16.98 12.64
CA GLN A 239 -11.72 -18.17 11.79
C GLN A 239 -12.85 -18.02 10.78
N MET A 240 -12.53 -18.17 9.49
CA MET A 240 -13.49 -18.00 8.40
C MET A 240 -13.38 -19.18 7.43
N SER A 241 -14.52 -19.64 6.92
CA SER A 241 -14.58 -20.59 5.80
C SER A 241 -14.94 -19.83 4.54
N THR A 242 -14.07 -19.84 3.55
CA THR A 242 -14.23 -19.14 2.28
C THR A 242 -13.76 -20.06 1.14
N GLN A 243 -13.20 -19.52 0.07
CA GLN A 243 -12.67 -20.26 -1.06
C GLN A 243 -11.41 -19.60 -1.62
N VAL A 244 -10.61 -20.36 -2.37
CA VAL A 244 -9.47 -19.81 -3.13
C VAL A 244 -10.01 -18.82 -4.17
N GLY A 245 -9.36 -17.66 -4.27
CA GLY A 245 -9.75 -16.54 -5.12
C GLY A 245 -10.75 -15.56 -4.49
N THR A 246 -11.14 -15.72 -3.21
CA THR A 246 -11.93 -14.69 -2.52
C THR A 246 -11.10 -13.45 -2.27
N TYR A 247 -11.60 -12.27 -2.67
CA TYR A 247 -10.95 -11.00 -2.35
C TYR A 247 -10.88 -10.77 -0.85
N LEU A 248 -9.71 -10.43 -0.32
CA LEU A 248 -9.54 -10.12 1.10
C LEU A 248 -10.37 -8.91 1.52
N SER A 249 -10.59 -7.97 0.61
CA SER A 249 -11.49 -6.83 0.83
C SER A 249 -12.95 -7.24 1.02
N SER A 250 -13.41 -8.32 0.37
CA SER A 250 -14.79 -8.78 0.57
C SER A 250 -14.98 -9.36 1.97
N LEU A 251 -13.95 -9.98 2.53
CA LEU A 251 -13.96 -10.50 3.91
C LEU A 251 -14.16 -9.38 4.94
N SER A 252 -13.70 -8.16 4.66
CA SER A 252 -13.89 -7.02 5.56
C SER A 252 -15.37 -6.67 5.80
N TYR A 253 -16.25 -6.96 4.83
CA TYR A 253 -17.69 -6.72 4.96
C TYR A 253 -18.40 -7.81 5.77
N GLU A 254 -17.82 -9.02 5.85
CA GLU A 254 -18.35 -10.12 6.66
C GLU A 254 -17.98 -9.96 8.15
N LEU A 255 -16.99 -9.13 8.45
CA LEU A 255 -16.51 -8.82 9.79
C LEU A 255 -17.38 -7.74 10.46
N GLU A 256 -18.66 -8.03 10.71
CA GLU A 256 -19.51 -7.15 11.50
C GLU A 256 -19.17 -7.26 13.00
N SER A 257 -18.47 -6.25 13.54
CA SER A 257 -18.13 -6.18 14.96
C SER A 257 -18.14 -4.75 15.48
N ASP A 258 -18.75 -4.53 16.66
CA ASP A 258 -18.66 -3.26 17.40
C ASP A 258 -17.20 -2.80 17.61
N GLY A 259 -16.25 -3.74 17.67
CA GLY A 259 -14.82 -3.42 17.81
C GLY A 259 -14.19 -2.76 16.58
N LEU A 260 -14.85 -2.83 15.41
CA LEU A 260 -14.42 -2.16 14.17
C LEU A 260 -15.23 -0.90 13.85
N LYS A 261 -16.21 -0.53 14.68
CA LYS A 261 -17.11 0.62 14.44
C LYS A 261 -16.38 1.90 14.02
N TYR A 262 -15.21 2.17 14.62
CA TYR A 262 -14.44 3.40 14.39
C TYR A 262 -13.15 3.17 13.61
N TYR A 263 -13.16 2.19 12.71
CA TYR A 263 -12.03 1.82 11.87
C TYR A 263 -12.43 1.72 10.41
N ASN A 264 -11.62 2.29 9.53
CA ASN A 264 -11.73 2.15 8.08
C ASN A 264 -10.81 1.04 7.60
N TYR A 265 -11.27 0.20 6.67
CA TYR A 265 -10.41 -0.81 6.02
C TYR A 265 -9.36 -0.09 5.15
N SER A 266 -8.09 -0.47 5.32
CA SER A 266 -6.99 0.08 4.55
C SER A 266 -6.75 -0.72 3.29
N TRP A 267 -6.99 -0.11 2.13
CA TRP A 267 -6.83 -0.77 0.83
C TRP A 267 -5.36 -0.85 0.40
N SER A 268 -4.56 0.17 0.73
CA SER A 268 -3.17 0.30 0.25
C SER A 268 -2.16 -0.57 0.99
N ASP A 269 -2.51 -1.04 2.19
CA ASP A 269 -1.58 -1.77 3.06
C ASP A 269 -1.61 -3.30 2.83
N ASN A 270 -2.56 -3.81 2.03
CA ASN A 270 -2.63 -5.24 1.72
C ASN A 270 -1.77 -5.58 0.49
N LEU A 271 -0.70 -6.35 0.70
CA LEU A 271 0.18 -6.84 -0.37
C LEU A 271 -0.39 -8.04 -1.14
N VAL A 272 -1.37 -8.72 -0.54
CA VAL A 272 -2.11 -9.84 -1.12
C VAL A 272 -3.55 -9.40 -1.28
N SER A 273 -4.14 -9.57 -2.46
CA SER A 273 -5.52 -9.16 -2.74
C SER A 273 -6.55 -10.27 -2.55
N GLU A 274 -6.14 -11.54 -2.68
CA GLU A 274 -7.04 -12.69 -2.73
C GLU A 274 -6.54 -13.85 -1.85
N VAL A 275 -7.47 -14.71 -1.43
CA VAL A 275 -7.16 -15.96 -0.74
C VAL A 275 -6.45 -16.91 -1.70
N SER A 276 -5.15 -17.10 -1.49
CA SER A 276 -4.32 -18.04 -2.23
C SER A 276 -4.41 -19.46 -1.68
N SER A 277 -4.14 -20.48 -2.50
CA SER A 277 -3.98 -21.87 -2.06
C SER A 277 -2.74 -22.08 -1.17
N ALA A 278 -1.72 -21.22 -1.25
CA ALA A 278 -0.46 -21.34 -0.50
C ALA A 278 -0.55 -20.89 0.97
N CYS A 279 -1.52 -20.05 1.33
CA CYS A 279 -1.60 -19.44 2.67
C CYS A 279 -2.97 -19.64 3.33
N SER A 280 -2.99 -19.86 4.64
CA SER A 280 -4.22 -19.97 5.46
C SER A 280 -4.33 -18.90 6.53
N THR A 281 -3.43 -17.92 6.57
CA THR A 281 -3.48 -16.83 7.53
C THR A 281 -3.25 -15.50 6.83
N TYR A 282 -4.24 -14.60 6.94
CA TYR A 282 -4.21 -13.29 6.28
C TYR A 282 -4.29 -12.20 7.33
N THR A 283 -3.67 -11.06 7.04
CA THR A 283 -3.79 -9.85 7.85
C THR A 283 -4.62 -8.83 7.11
N LEU A 284 -5.68 -8.34 7.72
CA LEU A 284 -6.45 -7.19 7.25
C LEU A 284 -6.06 -5.97 8.06
N TYR A 285 -5.67 -4.92 7.35
CA TYR A 285 -5.22 -3.66 7.92
C TYR A 285 -6.39 -2.67 8.01
N TYR A 286 -6.51 -2.02 9.17
CA TYR A 286 -7.52 -1.01 9.42
C TYR A 286 -6.88 0.25 10.00
N GLN A 287 -7.42 1.41 9.63
CA GLN A 287 -6.97 2.70 10.13
C GLN A 287 -8.06 3.28 11.06
N PRO A 288 -7.69 3.84 12.22
CA PRO A 288 -8.65 4.56 13.06
C PRO A 288 -9.28 5.71 12.27
N MET A 289 -10.61 5.80 12.33
CA MET A 289 -11.33 6.96 11.82
C MET A 289 -10.88 8.23 12.54
N THR A 290 -10.78 9.33 11.81
CA THR A 290 -10.71 10.70 12.34
C THR A 290 -11.93 11.01 13.20
N GLN A 291 -11.87 12.08 13.99
CA GLN A 291 -13.03 12.48 14.80
C GLN A 291 -14.28 12.76 13.93
N ALA A 292 -14.09 13.43 12.79
CA ALA A 292 -15.18 13.76 11.88
C ALA A 292 -15.85 12.50 11.29
N GLU A 293 -15.06 11.53 10.85
CA GLU A 293 -15.56 10.24 10.34
C GLU A 293 -16.33 9.46 11.44
N ARG A 294 -15.87 9.51 12.69
CA ARG A 294 -16.60 8.89 13.82
C ARG A 294 -17.94 9.59 14.08
N GLU A 295 -17.95 10.92 14.07
CA GLU A 295 -19.17 11.72 14.24
C GLU A 295 -20.17 11.47 13.11
N GLU A 296 -19.68 11.30 11.89
CA GLU A 296 -20.47 10.88 10.73
C GLU A 296 -21.05 9.47 10.91
N ALA A 297 -20.23 8.48 11.31
CA ALA A 297 -20.69 7.12 11.56
C ALA A 297 -21.78 7.09 12.66
N ASP A 298 -21.59 7.84 13.74
CA ASP A 298 -22.59 7.98 14.82
C ASP A 298 -23.86 8.71 14.34
N PHE A 299 -23.77 9.60 13.36
CA PHE A 299 -24.93 10.23 12.74
C PHE A 299 -25.74 9.21 11.93
N TRP A 300 -25.08 8.38 11.13
CA TRP A 300 -25.76 7.33 10.36
C TRP A 300 -26.47 6.31 11.24
N GLU A 301 -25.86 5.92 12.36
CA GLU A 301 -26.52 5.06 13.36
C GLU A 301 -27.79 5.72 13.92
N LYS A 302 -27.76 7.03 14.20
CA LYS A 302 -28.97 7.77 14.64
C LYS A 302 -30.03 7.81 13.54
N VAL A 303 -29.66 7.94 12.27
CA VAL A 303 -30.61 7.90 11.15
C VAL A 303 -31.28 6.53 11.08
N GLU A 304 -30.53 5.44 11.18
CA GLU A 304 -31.05 4.07 11.18
C GLU A 304 -32.00 3.80 12.37
N GLN A 305 -31.68 4.37 13.53
CA GLN A 305 -32.52 4.30 14.74
C GLN A 305 -33.74 5.24 14.70
N GLY A 306 -33.87 6.08 13.66
CA GLY A 306 -34.94 7.10 13.56
C GLY A 306 -34.80 8.27 14.54
N LEU A 307 -33.60 8.46 15.10
CA LEU A 307 -33.24 9.57 16.00
C LEU A 307 -32.75 10.82 15.26
N ALA A 308 -32.41 10.69 13.97
CA ALA A 308 -32.03 11.79 13.08
C ALA A 308 -32.66 11.62 11.69
N SER A 309 -32.80 12.72 10.94
CA SER A 309 -33.24 12.69 9.55
C SER A 309 -32.04 12.73 8.60
N TYR A 310 -32.12 12.00 7.48
CA TYR A 310 -31.17 12.13 6.38
C TYR A 310 -30.98 13.58 5.92
N GLU A 311 -32.04 14.39 5.97
CA GLU A 311 -32.02 15.81 5.57
C GLU A 311 -31.12 16.69 6.44
N ASP A 312 -30.72 16.21 7.63
CA ASP A 312 -29.84 16.94 8.53
C ASP A 312 -28.35 16.63 8.28
N TYR A 313 -28.04 15.68 7.39
CA TYR A 313 -26.67 15.26 7.10
C TYR A 313 -25.78 16.43 6.68
N ALA A 314 -26.23 17.26 5.72
CA ALA A 314 -25.48 18.43 5.24
C ALA A 314 -25.31 19.55 6.29
N LYS A 315 -26.01 19.45 7.43
CA LYS A 315 -25.99 20.44 8.52
C LYS A 315 -25.09 20.04 9.67
N GLN A 316 -24.48 18.86 9.63
CA GLN A 316 -23.65 18.36 10.73
C GLN A 316 -22.29 19.05 10.78
N ASP A 317 -21.77 19.27 11.99
CA ASP A 317 -20.50 19.99 12.19
C ASP A 317 -19.27 19.19 11.77
N PHE A 318 -19.36 17.86 11.64
CA PHE A 318 -18.24 17.06 11.11
C PHE A 318 -17.82 17.53 9.72
N TRP A 319 -18.74 18.09 8.91
CA TRP A 319 -18.43 18.71 7.61
C TRP A 319 -17.44 19.87 7.67
N LEU A 320 -17.29 20.52 8.81
CA LEU A 320 -16.31 21.59 8.98
C LEU A 320 -14.88 21.07 8.92
N LYS A 321 -14.67 19.78 9.20
CA LYS A 321 -13.35 19.11 9.19
C LYS A 321 -13.04 18.38 7.88
N PHE A 322 -13.98 18.30 6.95
CA PHE A 322 -13.70 17.83 5.59
C PHE A 322 -13.07 18.95 4.77
N GLN A 323 -12.06 18.62 3.97
CA GLN A 323 -11.43 19.56 3.04
C GLN A 323 -12.39 19.93 1.90
N GLY A 324 -12.13 21.08 1.27
CA GLY A 324 -12.98 21.61 0.22
C GLY A 324 -14.26 22.29 0.71
N GLU A 325 -15.05 22.75 -0.26
CA GLU A 325 -16.28 23.47 -0.01
C GLU A 325 -17.43 22.53 0.38
N ASN A 326 -18.31 22.96 1.31
CA ASN A 326 -19.58 22.26 1.58
C ASN A 326 -20.64 23.19 2.18
N GLU A 327 -21.91 22.76 2.15
CA GLU A 327 -23.04 23.57 2.62
C GLU A 327 -22.87 24.05 4.07
N ARG A 328 -22.34 23.19 4.94
CA ARG A 328 -22.11 23.53 6.34
C ARG A 328 -21.11 24.67 6.51
N LYS A 329 -20.04 24.72 5.71
CA LYS A 329 -19.05 25.80 5.73
C LYS A 329 -19.66 27.13 5.27
N TYR A 330 -20.53 27.15 4.26
CA TYR A 330 -21.22 28.40 3.89
C TYR A 330 -22.16 28.87 4.97
N GLU A 331 -22.89 27.96 5.59
CA GLU A 331 -23.79 28.30 6.69
C GLU A 331 -23.00 28.90 7.86
N LEU A 332 -21.83 28.33 8.18
CA LEU A 332 -20.94 28.87 9.22
C LEU A 332 -20.43 30.28 8.87
N LEU A 333 -20.00 30.50 7.63
CA LEU A 333 -19.36 31.75 7.22
C LEU A 333 -20.37 32.85 6.92
N PHE A 334 -21.45 32.52 6.22
CA PHE A 334 -22.36 33.49 5.61
C PHE A 334 -23.78 33.43 6.17
N GLY A 335 -24.13 32.41 6.96
CA GLY A 335 -25.50 32.15 7.41
C GLY A 335 -26.47 31.81 6.28
N ASP A 336 -25.93 31.33 5.15
CA ASP A 336 -26.69 30.95 3.96
C ASP A 336 -25.92 29.94 3.12
N ALA A 337 -26.42 28.71 3.04
CA ALA A 337 -25.88 27.62 2.22
C ALA A 337 -25.73 27.95 0.71
N ALA A 338 -26.46 28.93 0.17
CA ALA A 338 -26.33 29.34 -1.23
C ALA A 338 -25.29 30.45 -1.45
N LYS A 339 -24.75 31.03 -0.37
CA LYS A 339 -23.83 32.16 -0.46
C LYS A 339 -22.38 31.68 -0.33
N ARG A 340 -21.57 32.04 -1.33
CA ARG A 340 -20.15 31.65 -1.39
C ARG A 340 -19.19 32.79 -1.08
N ARG A 341 -19.63 34.04 -1.20
CA ARG A 341 -18.79 35.25 -1.17
C ARG A 341 -19.54 36.47 -0.65
N PHE A 342 -18.78 37.47 -0.22
CA PHE A 342 -19.30 38.80 0.08
C PHE A 342 -19.50 39.62 -1.19
N ALA A 343 -20.55 40.43 -1.22
CA ALA A 343 -20.89 41.25 -2.38
C ALA A 343 -19.97 42.48 -2.52
N ASN A 344 -19.41 42.97 -1.40
CA ASN A 344 -18.56 44.15 -1.38
C ASN A 344 -17.63 44.18 -0.15
N GLN A 345 -16.68 45.12 -0.15
CA GLN A 345 -15.68 45.25 0.91
C GLN A 345 -16.26 45.58 2.29
N GLU A 346 -17.36 46.34 2.36
CA GLU A 346 -17.97 46.73 3.63
C GLU A 346 -18.54 45.52 4.36
N GLU A 347 -19.29 44.70 3.62
CA GLU A 347 -19.81 43.43 4.10
C GLU A 347 -18.70 42.48 4.54
N ALA A 348 -17.65 42.32 3.72
CA ALA A 348 -16.52 41.49 4.06
C ALA A 348 -15.84 41.97 5.34
N LYS A 349 -15.52 43.28 5.46
CA LYS A 349 -14.90 43.87 6.65
C LYS A 349 -15.72 43.64 7.91
N ALA A 350 -17.04 43.69 7.84
CA ALA A 350 -17.93 43.46 8.98
C ALA A 350 -17.86 42.02 9.51
N ALA A 351 -17.50 41.06 8.65
CA ALA A 351 -17.34 39.65 9.01
C ALA A 351 -15.91 39.26 9.42
N MET A 352 -14.95 40.19 9.40
CA MET A 352 -13.55 39.89 9.74
C MET A 352 -13.23 40.15 11.21
N THR A 353 -12.25 39.40 11.72
CA THR A 353 -11.60 39.68 13.00
C THR A 353 -10.09 39.45 12.92
N THR A 354 -9.33 40.13 13.76
CA THR A 354 -7.89 39.92 13.88
C THR A 354 -7.60 38.95 15.02
N VAL A 355 -6.85 37.90 14.73
CA VAL A 355 -6.38 36.93 15.73
C VAL A 355 -4.88 37.09 15.92
N THR A 356 -4.41 36.76 17.13
CA THR A 356 -2.99 36.66 17.46
C THR A 356 -2.65 35.20 17.68
N ILE A 357 -1.62 34.73 17.00
CA ILE A 357 -1.22 33.33 16.95
C ILE A 357 0.20 33.15 17.51
N PRO A 358 0.48 32.04 18.22
CA PRO A 358 1.84 31.70 18.61
C PRO A 358 2.62 31.16 17.41
N VAL A 359 3.90 31.52 17.29
CA VAL A 359 4.77 31.04 16.21
C VAL A 359 6.21 30.84 16.69
N TRP A 360 6.96 29.99 15.98
CA TRP A 360 8.41 29.96 16.07
C TRP A 360 9.02 30.92 15.04
N LYS A 361 10.01 31.72 15.42
CA LYS A 361 10.82 32.53 14.50
C LYS A 361 12.28 32.11 14.57
N LEU A 362 13.05 32.34 13.51
CA LEU A 362 14.51 32.20 13.60
C LEU A 362 15.15 33.53 14.00
N SER A 363 15.93 33.50 15.08
CA SER A 363 16.82 34.59 15.48
C SER A 363 18.25 34.05 15.54
N GLY A 364 19.11 34.52 14.63
CA GLY A 364 20.47 33.99 14.51
C GLY A 364 20.53 32.49 14.19
N GLY A 365 19.52 31.96 13.48
CA GLY A 365 19.41 30.52 13.17
C GLY A 365 18.81 29.67 14.29
N VAL A 366 18.50 30.26 15.45
CA VAL A 366 17.88 29.57 16.58
C VAL A 366 16.38 29.85 16.61
N LYS A 367 15.57 28.81 16.82
CA LYS A 367 14.12 28.93 16.99
C LYS A 367 13.80 29.65 18.31
N VAL A 368 13.03 30.72 18.23
CA VAL A 368 12.57 31.51 19.38
C VAL A 368 11.05 31.68 19.31
N SER A 369 10.40 31.62 20.46
CA SER A 369 8.95 31.87 20.56
C SER A 369 8.62 33.33 20.25
N SER A 370 7.55 33.54 19.49
CA SER A 370 7.03 34.85 19.12
C SER A 370 5.52 34.76 18.89
N THR A 371 4.89 35.89 18.59
CA THR A 371 3.53 35.93 18.04
C THR A 371 3.51 36.64 16.69
N LEU A 372 2.48 36.35 15.90
CA LEU A 372 2.07 37.10 14.72
C LEU A 372 0.56 37.36 14.79
N SER A 373 0.07 38.31 13.99
CA SER A 373 -1.36 38.59 13.89
C SER A 373 -1.79 38.58 12.43
N LEU A 374 -2.96 38.03 12.17
CA LEU A 374 -3.60 38.01 10.86
C LEU A 374 -5.10 38.30 11.02
N THR A 375 -5.69 38.86 9.97
CA THR A 375 -7.13 39.07 9.89
C THR A 375 -7.75 37.89 9.15
N VAL A 376 -8.81 37.31 9.70
CA VAL A 376 -9.52 36.15 9.14
C VAL A 376 -11.02 36.36 9.31
N HIS A 377 -11.82 35.49 8.70
CA HIS A 377 -13.26 35.47 8.95
C HIS A 377 -13.55 35.18 10.43
N ALA A 378 -14.45 35.93 11.05
CA ALA A 378 -14.72 35.85 12.49
C ALA A 378 -15.21 34.45 12.93
N ALA A 379 -16.00 33.78 12.09
CA ALA A 379 -16.53 32.45 12.39
C ALA A 379 -15.46 31.33 12.52
N ILE A 380 -14.26 31.52 11.94
CA ILE A 380 -13.16 30.54 11.99
C ILE A 380 -11.99 31.02 12.87
N ALA A 381 -12.16 32.12 13.60
CA ALA A 381 -11.09 32.75 14.37
C ALA A 381 -10.51 31.83 15.45
N GLU A 382 -11.37 31.07 16.15
CA GLU A 382 -10.91 30.13 17.18
C GLU A 382 -10.27 28.88 16.56
N ASP A 383 -10.75 28.42 15.40
CA ASP A 383 -10.16 27.31 14.66
C ASP A 383 -8.74 27.66 14.19
N VAL A 384 -8.55 28.87 13.64
CA VAL A 384 -7.23 29.39 13.26
C VAL A 384 -6.30 29.48 14.48
N LYS A 385 -6.78 29.96 15.63
CA LYS A 385 -5.95 29.98 16.86
C LYS A 385 -5.56 28.57 17.29
N ALA A 386 -6.46 27.60 17.19
CA ALA A 386 -6.19 26.21 17.53
C ALA A 386 -5.11 25.62 16.61
N ILE A 387 -5.27 25.76 15.29
CA ILE A 387 -4.29 25.31 14.27
C ILE A 387 -2.89 25.82 14.60
N PHE A 388 -2.73 27.13 14.77
CA PHE A 388 -1.40 27.70 15.04
C PHE A 388 -0.87 27.35 16.44
N THR A 389 -1.74 27.14 17.41
CA THR A 389 -1.32 26.63 18.73
C THR A 389 -0.79 25.21 18.63
N GLU A 390 -1.42 24.36 17.82
CA GLU A 390 -0.96 23.00 17.57
C GLU A 390 0.37 23.00 16.81
N ILE A 391 0.48 23.76 15.71
CA ILE A 391 1.75 23.95 14.97
C ILE A 391 2.87 24.42 15.89
N TYR A 392 2.57 25.35 16.81
CA TYR A 392 3.55 25.85 17.77
C TYR A 392 4.02 24.78 18.77
N ASN A 393 3.14 23.87 19.18
CA ASN A 393 3.44 22.81 20.15
C ASN A 393 4.00 21.54 19.49
N ASP A 394 3.84 21.39 18.17
CA ASP A 394 4.33 20.25 17.42
C ASP A 394 5.87 20.16 17.43
N PRO A 395 6.46 18.94 17.50
CA PRO A 395 7.92 18.76 17.53
C PRO A 395 8.66 19.38 16.33
N GLU A 396 8.00 19.53 15.17
CA GLU A 396 8.60 20.18 14.01
C GLU A 396 9.00 21.62 14.31
N GLN A 397 8.24 22.33 15.17
CA GLN A 397 8.45 23.74 15.50
C GLN A 397 8.70 24.59 14.25
N PHE A 398 7.81 24.49 13.26
CA PHE A 398 7.99 25.10 11.96
C PHE A 398 8.14 26.64 12.08
N PRO A 399 9.23 27.24 11.55
CA PRO A 399 9.42 28.68 11.63
C PRO A 399 8.48 29.49 10.72
N ILE A 400 7.82 30.51 11.28
CA ILE A 400 6.91 31.42 10.58
C ILE A 400 7.36 32.86 10.82
N HIS A 401 7.88 33.49 9.77
CA HIS A 401 8.37 34.87 9.81
C HIS A 401 7.37 35.87 9.22
N ASP A 402 6.52 35.41 8.30
CA ASP A 402 5.50 36.21 7.64
C ASP A 402 4.17 35.45 7.57
N ILE A 403 3.05 36.17 7.66
CA ILE A 403 1.69 35.60 7.63
C ILE A 403 0.73 36.54 6.90
N GLY A 404 -0.02 35.99 5.95
CA GLY A 404 -1.08 36.65 5.20
C GLY A 404 -2.45 36.05 5.53
N GLY A 405 -3.49 36.88 5.54
CA GLY A 405 -4.88 36.45 5.75
C GLY A 405 -5.84 37.21 4.82
N TYR A 406 -6.93 37.72 5.37
CA TYR A 406 -7.90 38.56 4.67
C TYR A 406 -7.22 39.72 3.92
N SER A 407 -7.52 39.80 2.63
CA SER A 407 -7.09 40.89 1.75
C SER A 407 -8.14 41.08 0.67
N TRP A 408 -8.92 42.15 0.72
CA TRP A 408 -9.91 42.46 -0.31
C TRP A 408 -9.24 42.83 -1.64
N ARG A 409 -9.49 42.03 -2.68
CA ARG A 409 -8.92 42.20 -4.03
C ARG A 409 -9.94 42.73 -5.06
N GLY A 410 -11.10 43.18 -4.60
CA GLY A 410 -12.17 43.75 -5.43
C GLY A 410 -13.43 42.89 -5.48
N ASP A 411 -14.55 43.50 -5.86
CA ASP A 411 -15.89 42.90 -5.77
C ASP A 411 -16.11 41.71 -6.72
N SER A 412 -15.31 41.62 -7.79
CA SER A 412 -15.31 40.49 -8.74
C SER A 412 -14.23 39.45 -8.46
N ALA A 413 -13.37 39.66 -7.45
CA ALA A 413 -12.31 38.72 -7.16
C ALA A 413 -12.88 37.44 -6.53
N THR A 414 -12.35 36.31 -6.97
CA THR A 414 -12.87 35.00 -6.61
C THR A 414 -12.11 34.30 -5.50
N GLY A 415 -10.91 34.80 -5.17
CA GLY A 415 -10.02 34.16 -4.20
C GLY A 415 -10.50 34.27 -2.76
N GLU A 416 -10.21 33.24 -1.97
CA GLU A 416 -10.62 33.11 -0.57
C GLU A 416 -10.05 34.16 0.39
N HIS A 417 -8.98 34.88 0.00
CA HIS A 417 -8.53 36.05 0.75
C HIS A 417 -9.60 37.14 0.87
N ASN A 418 -10.52 37.26 -0.10
CA ASN A 418 -11.66 38.18 0.01
C ASN A 418 -12.66 37.76 1.08
N CYS A 419 -12.70 36.46 1.40
CA CYS A 419 -13.60 35.90 2.40
C CYS A 419 -12.92 35.76 3.76
N GLY A 420 -11.61 36.03 3.86
CA GLY A 420 -10.84 35.81 5.08
C GLY A 420 -10.68 34.33 5.43
N THR A 421 -10.81 33.46 4.44
CA THR A 421 -10.76 31.99 4.55
C THR A 421 -9.52 31.39 3.90
N ALA A 422 -8.54 32.24 3.54
CA ALA A 422 -7.23 31.84 3.05
C ALA A 422 -6.12 32.40 3.93
N ILE A 423 -5.06 31.61 4.08
CA ILE A 423 -3.88 31.95 4.87
C ILE A 423 -2.63 31.65 4.04
N ASP A 424 -1.77 32.65 3.88
CA ASP A 424 -0.43 32.47 3.30
C ASP A 424 0.60 32.46 4.43
N ILE A 425 1.49 31.47 4.46
CA ILE A 425 2.58 31.38 5.44
C ILE A 425 3.89 31.68 4.71
N ASN A 426 4.74 32.58 5.22
CA ASN A 426 6.07 32.83 4.63
C ASN A 426 6.01 33.03 3.09
N ALA A 427 5.16 33.96 2.62
CA ALA A 427 4.74 34.03 1.21
C ALA A 427 5.89 34.22 0.20
N ASN A 428 7.08 34.62 0.64
CA ASN A 428 8.27 34.66 -0.22
C ASN A 428 8.75 33.26 -0.66
N GLU A 429 8.52 32.25 0.17
CA GLU A 429 8.79 30.84 -0.10
C GLU A 429 7.61 30.15 -0.82
N ASN A 430 6.62 30.93 -1.23
CA ASN A 430 5.44 30.45 -1.91
C ASN A 430 5.64 30.32 -3.41
N TYR A 431 6.36 29.28 -3.84
CA TYR A 431 6.63 29.05 -5.26
C TYR A 431 5.37 28.61 -6.00
N GLN A 432 4.53 29.59 -6.32
CA GLN A 432 3.24 29.37 -6.95
C GLN A 432 3.46 29.06 -8.43
N ILE A 433 3.04 27.88 -8.88
CA ILE A 433 3.28 27.37 -10.22
C ILE A 433 1.95 27.01 -10.88
N ARG A 434 1.81 27.35 -12.15
CA ARG A 434 0.71 26.89 -13.01
C ARG A 434 1.26 26.33 -14.30
N ASP A 435 1.05 25.04 -14.55
CA ASP A 435 1.50 24.34 -15.77
C ASP A 435 3.00 24.60 -16.04
N GLY A 436 3.83 24.43 -15.00
CA GLY A 436 5.27 24.67 -15.05
C GLY A 436 5.71 26.15 -15.07
N GLN A 437 4.78 27.11 -15.08
CA GLN A 437 5.08 28.54 -15.05
C GLN A 437 4.99 29.13 -13.65
N VAL A 438 6.06 29.78 -13.22
CA VAL A 438 6.11 30.49 -11.93
C VAL A 438 5.27 31.76 -12.00
N LEU A 439 4.31 31.90 -11.09
CA LEU A 439 3.43 33.05 -10.97
C LEU A 439 3.81 33.96 -9.79
N ALA A 440 4.29 33.39 -8.68
CA ALA A 440 4.70 34.11 -7.49
C ALA A 440 5.75 33.33 -6.67
N GLY A 441 6.30 34.00 -5.66
CA GLY A 441 7.35 33.45 -4.80
C GLY A 441 8.73 33.38 -5.45
N SER A 442 9.74 33.17 -4.61
CA SER A 442 11.14 33.15 -5.04
C SER A 442 11.74 31.74 -5.10
N LEU A 443 11.23 30.82 -4.29
CA LEU A 443 11.73 29.45 -4.17
C LEU A 443 10.75 28.57 -3.38
N TRP A 444 10.85 27.26 -3.54
CA TRP A 444 10.34 26.25 -2.61
C TRP A 444 11.38 25.13 -2.48
N GLN A 445 12.01 25.01 -1.30
CA GLN A 445 13.15 24.11 -1.08
C GLN A 445 13.03 23.35 0.26
N PRO A 446 12.03 22.48 0.43
CA PRO A 446 11.89 21.67 1.64
C PRO A 446 13.17 20.92 2.00
N GLY A 447 13.45 20.78 3.30
CA GLY A 447 14.66 20.15 3.84
C GLY A 447 15.94 20.99 3.75
N SER A 448 16.02 21.97 2.83
CA SER A 448 17.16 22.89 2.72
C SER A 448 16.86 24.28 3.26
N ASN A 449 15.69 24.84 2.92
CA ASN A 449 15.20 26.09 3.46
C ASN A 449 14.26 25.81 4.64
N PRO A 450 14.54 26.32 5.85
CA PRO A 450 13.71 26.07 7.04
C PRO A 450 12.32 26.70 6.99
N TYR A 451 12.03 27.55 5.99
CA TYR A 451 10.75 28.22 5.80
C TYR A 451 9.90 27.60 4.68
N SER A 452 10.38 26.57 3.98
CA SER A 452 9.60 25.87 2.95
C SER A 452 8.86 24.68 3.57
N ILE A 453 7.53 24.70 3.48
CA ILE A 453 6.65 23.61 3.95
C ILE A 453 6.79 22.42 3.01
N SER A 454 7.13 21.24 3.53
CA SER A 454 7.09 19.99 2.74
C SER A 454 5.69 19.37 2.79
N PRO A 455 5.32 18.50 1.82
CA PRO A 455 4.07 17.74 1.89
C PRO A 455 3.92 16.93 3.20
N GLU A 456 5.04 16.49 3.78
CA GLU A 456 5.12 15.71 5.01
C GLU A 456 5.21 16.56 6.30
N SER A 457 5.19 17.90 6.16
CA SER A 457 5.24 18.81 7.31
C SER A 457 3.97 18.68 8.17
N SER A 458 4.14 18.75 9.49
CA SER A 458 3.04 18.84 10.44
C SER A 458 2.15 20.04 10.18
N VAL A 459 2.64 21.12 9.56
CA VAL A 459 1.81 22.25 9.13
C VAL A 459 0.72 21.77 8.17
N VAL A 460 1.08 21.01 7.13
CA VAL A 460 0.12 20.47 6.15
C VAL A 460 -0.88 19.55 6.83
N ARG A 461 -0.38 18.61 7.64
CA ARG A 461 -1.20 17.65 8.39
C ARG A 461 -2.21 18.35 9.31
N ILE A 462 -1.78 19.31 10.12
CA ILE A 462 -2.63 20.00 11.12
C ILE A 462 -3.71 20.83 10.42
N PHE A 463 -3.37 21.55 9.33
CA PHE A 463 -4.39 22.26 8.54
C PHE A 463 -5.42 21.28 7.96
N ALA A 464 -4.99 20.14 7.42
CA ALA A 464 -5.88 19.12 6.89
C ALA A 464 -6.80 18.52 7.97
N GLU A 465 -6.29 18.23 9.17
CA GLU A 465 -7.06 17.77 10.34
C GLU A 465 -8.15 18.78 10.76
N HIS A 466 -7.97 20.06 10.42
CA HIS A 466 -8.94 21.12 10.64
C HIS A 466 -9.86 21.39 9.43
N GLY A 467 -9.78 20.60 8.36
CA GLY A 467 -10.60 20.75 7.16
C GLY A 467 -10.13 21.81 6.18
N TRP A 468 -8.88 22.28 6.30
CA TRP A 468 -8.26 23.20 5.35
C TRP A 468 -7.49 22.44 4.29
N SER A 469 -7.58 22.92 3.06
CA SER A 469 -6.89 22.37 1.90
C SER A 469 -5.53 23.06 1.74
N TRP A 470 -4.49 22.31 1.44
CA TRP A 470 -3.16 22.86 1.16
C TRP A 470 -3.02 23.14 -0.33
N GLY A 471 -2.57 24.35 -0.69
CA GLY A 471 -2.44 24.73 -2.10
C GLY A 471 -1.37 23.94 -2.86
N GLY A 472 -0.53 23.16 -2.17
CA GLY A 472 0.47 22.29 -2.80
C GLY A 472 -0.12 21.11 -3.58
N ASP A 473 -1.33 20.65 -3.24
CA ASP A 473 -1.99 19.50 -3.87
C ASP A 473 -3.49 19.71 -4.18
N ALA A 474 -4.18 20.63 -3.49
CA ALA A 474 -5.63 20.82 -3.62
C ALA A 474 -6.10 21.19 -5.04
N TRP A 475 -5.21 21.75 -5.87
CA TRP A 475 -5.53 22.22 -7.23
C TRP A 475 -4.65 21.59 -8.31
N ALA A 476 -3.94 20.54 -7.95
CA ALA A 476 -3.04 19.85 -8.85
C ALA A 476 -3.61 18.49 -9.26
N ASP A 477 -3.35 18.10 -10.51
CA ASP A 477 -3.69 16.75 -11.00
C ASP A 477 -2.70 15.69 -10.46
N GLY A 478 -1.69 16.09 -9.69
CA GLY A 478 -0.65 15.26 -9.08
C GLY A 478 0.43 16.10 -8.40
N SER A 479 1.53 15.49 -7.94
CA SER A 479 2.65 16.21 -7.31
C SER A 479 3.69 16.76 -8.31
N ASP A 480 3.49 16.54 -9.60
CA ASP A 480 4.38 17.04 -10.66
C ASP A 480 4.10 18.51 -10.96
N ALA A 481 5.03 19.37 -10.54
CA ALA A 481 4.96 20.82 -10.75
C ALA A 481 4.93 21.26 -12.23
N ALA A 482 5.19 20.35 -13.18
CA ALA A 482 5.02 20.61 -14.60
C ALA A 482 3.54 20.72 -15.03
N THR A 483 2.60 20.27 -14.20
CA THR A 483 1.17 20.20 -14.52
C THR A 483 0.31 20.71 -13.36
N GLY A 484 -0.82 21.34 -13.65
CA GLY A 484 -1.76 21.76 -12.61
C GLY A 484 -1.34 23.05 -11.90
N TYR A 485 -1.99 23.35 -10.78
CA TYR A 485 -1.78 24.58 -10.02
C TYR A 485 -1.30 24.27 -8.61
N HIS A 486 -0.11 24.79 -8.26
CA HIS A 486 0.52 24.58 -6.96
C HIS A 486 0.78 25.93 -6.29
N ASP A 487 0.48 25.98 -5.00
CA ASP A 487 0.59 27.15 -4.14
C ASP A 487 1.08 26.68 -2.76
N TYR A 488 2.37 26.33 -2.69
CA TYR A 488 2.93 25.49 -1.61
C TYR A 488 2.89 26.11 -0.21
N MET A 489 2.64 27.40 -0.11
CA MET A 489 2.58 28.08 1.18
C MET A 489 1.21 28.69 1.47
N HIS A 490 0.19 28.23 0.74
CA HIS A 490 -1.18 28.66 0.85
C HIS A 490 -2.06 27.58 1.48
N PHE A 491 -2.98 28.02 2.34
CA PHE A 491 -4.01 27.18 2.93
C PHE A 491 -5.36 27.82 2.73
N SER A 492 -6.35 27.03 2.30
CA SER A 492 -7.68 27.51 1.96
C SER A 492 -8.74 26.66 2.66
N TYR A 493 -9.62 27.32 3.41
CA TYR A 493 -10.64 26.64 4.19
C TYR A 493 -11.73 26.04 3.30
N MET A 494 -12.03 26.66 2.16
CA MET A 494 -13.09 26.19 1.25
C MET A 494 -12.54 25.45 0.03
N GLY A 495 -11.23 25.25 -0.06
CA GLY A 495 -10.60 24.46 -1.12
C GLY A 495 -10.38 25.16 -2.46
N GLY A 496 -10.55 26.48 -2.56
CA GLY A 496 -10.13 27.31 -3.71
C GLY A 496 -11.22 27.74 -4.68
#